data_AF-A0A7V8YDB7-F1
#
_entry.id   AF-A0A7V8YDB7-F1
#
_cell.length_a   1.000
_cell.length_b   1.000
_cell.length_c   1.000
_cell.angle_alpha   90.00
_cell.angle_beta   90.00
_cell.angle_gamma   90.00
#
_symmetry.space_group_name_H-M   'P 1'
#
loop_
_entity.id
_entity.type
_entity.pdbx_description
1 polymer ?
#
loop_
_entity_poly.entity_id
_entity_poly.type
_entity_poly.pdbx_seq_one_letter_code
_entity_poly.pdbx_strand_id
1 'polypeptide(L)'
;MAAFTTWNFELEISDLDREIYASQHVSVAQHPSETVERLVARMLAYALEYTVGIRFSGDLSSGDEPAAWVHDLTGALMTWIEVGAPSPERVHRATKAADRVAIYNHKEMEPWLSELRQFKVYSPAKLWILP
;
A
#
# COMPACT_ATOMS: atom_id res chain seq x y z
N MET A 1 1.20 -19.38 17.50
CA MET A 1 0.58 -18.90 16.24
C MET A 1 -0.17 -17.64 16.56
N ALA A 2 0.13 -16.51 15.91
CA ALA A 2 -0.73 -15.33 16.01
C ALA A 2 -2.09 -15.68 15.39
N ALA A 3 -3.19 -15.42 16.08
CA ALA A 3 -4.53 -15.59 15.53
C ALA A 3 -4.85 -14.36 14.68
N PHE A 4 -5.09 -14.56 13.39
CA PHE A 4 -5.49 -13.48 12.49
C PHE A 4 -7.02 -13.39 12.45
N THR A 5 -7.55 -12.18 12.29
CA THR A 5 -8.98 -11.97 12.00
C THR A 5 -9.16 -11.80 10.50
N THR A 6 -10.03 -12.60 9.87
CA THR A 6 -10.36 -12.45 8.45
C THR A 6 -11.53 -11.50 8.28
N TRP A 7 -11.37 -10.50 7.41
CA TRP A 7 -12.40 -9.55 7.00
C TRP A 7 -12.75 -9.80 5.54
N ASN A 8 -14.04 -9.81 5.22
CA ASN A 8 -14.50 -9.90 3.83
C ASN A 8 -15.16 -8.58 3.46
N PHE A 9 -14.75 -8.04 2.31
CA PHE A 9 -15.24 -6.79 1.77
C PHE A 9 -15.82 -7.02 0.38
N GLU A 10 -16.97 -6.40 0.12
CA GLU A 10 -17.53 -6.22 -1.20
C GLU A 10 -17.19 -4.80 -1.66
N LEU A 11 -16.48 -4.68 -2.79
CA LEU A 11 -16.05 -3.39 -3.34
C LEU A 11 -16.69 -3.20 -4.70
N GLU A 12 -17.40 -2.09 -4.85
CA GLU A 12 -17.83 -1.56 -6.14
C GLU A 12 -17.00 -0.32 -6.46
N ILE A 13 -16.22 -0.39 -7.53
CA ILE A 13 -15.29 0.65 -7.95
C ILE A 13 -15.81 1.26 -9.24
N SER A 14 -15.97 2.58 -9.25
CA SER A 14 -16.29 3.39 -10.43
C SER A 14 -15.33 4.57 -10.51
N ASP A 15 -14.21 4.36 -11.18
CA ASP A 15 -13.15 5.34 -11.40
C ASP A 15 -13.32 5.92 -12.82
N LEU A 16 -13.90 7.12 -12.90
CA LEU A 16 -14.21 7.78 -14.16
C LEU A 16 -12.95 8.31 -14.87
N ASP A 17 -11.95 8.73 -14.11
CA ASP A 17 -10.72 9.30 -14.65
C ASP A 17 -9.90 8.23 -15.38
N ARG A 18 -9.98 6.99 -14.91
CA ARG A 18 -9.29 5.82 -15.48
C ARG A 18 -10.19 4.89 -16.29
N GLU A 19 -11.47 5.21 -16.40
CA GLU A 19 -12.51 4.38 -17.04
C GLU A 19 -12.57 2.94 -16.49
N ILE A 20 -12.38 2.79 -15.17
CA ILE A 20 -12.40 1.48 -14.50
C ILE A 20 -13.72 1.31 -13.75
N TYR A 21 -14.39 0.20 -14.08
CA TYR A 21 -15.57 -0.28 -13.38
C TYR A 21 -15.31 -1.72 -12.93
N ALA A 22 -15.36 -1.97 -11.63
CA ALA A 22 -15.05 -3.28 -11.08
C ALA A 22 -15.84 -3.60 -9.83
N SER A 23 -16.31 -4.84 -9.75
CA SER A 23 -16.91 -5.44 -8.56
C SER A 23 -15.95 -6.49 -8.02
N GLN A 24 -15.51 -6.37 -6.77
CA GLN A 24 -14.49 -7.23 -6.16
C GLN A 24 -14.97 -7.79 -4.81
N HIS A 25 -14.74 -9.08 -4.59
CA HIS A 25 -14.87 -9.70 -3.28
C HIS A 25 -13.47 -9.92 -2.73
N VAL A 26 -13.11 -9.18 -1.68
CA VAL A 26 -11.76 -9.18 -1.13
C VAL A 26 -11.79 -9.75 0.28
N SER A 27 -11.01 -10.81 0.50
CA SER A 27 -10.75 -11.36 1.83
C SER A 27 -9.38 -10.92 2.31
N VAL A 28 -9.31 -10.26 3.47
CA VAL A 28 -8.07 -9.71 4.02
C VAL A 28 -7.87 -10.20 5.45
N ALA A 29 -6.66 -10.67 5.74
CA ALA A 29 -6.24 -10.98 7.10
C ALA A 29 -5.78 -9.70 7.82
N GLN A 30 -6.27 -9.52 9.04
CA GLN A 30 -5.82 -8.52 10.01
C GLN A 30 -4.93 -9.21 11.04
N HIS A 31 -3.68 -8.76 11.16
CA HIS A 31 -2.77 -9.20 12.22
C HIS A 31 -3.19 -8.59 13.57
N PRO A 32 -3.00 -9.25 14.73
CA PRO A 32 -3.36 -8.68 16.04
C PRO A 32 -2.76 -7.30 16.36
N SER A 33 -1.59 -6.98 15.79
CA SER A 33 -0.96 -5.67 15.96
C SER A 33 -1.48 -4.59 15.01
N GLU A 34 -2.33 -4.96 14.05
CA GLU A 34 -2.91 -4.04 13.09
C GLU A 34 -4.21 -3.45 13.64
N THR A 35 -4.30 -2.12 13.68
CA THR A 35 -5.54 -1.42 14.03
C THR A 35 -6.56 -1.54 12.90
N VAL A 36 -7.85 -1.46 13.24
CA VAL A 36 -8.93 -1.43 12.23
C VAL A 36 -8.76 -0.24 11.28
N GLU A 37 -8.29 0.91 11.79
CA GLU A 37 -8.00 2.10 10.98
C GLU A 37 -6.95 1.80 9.90
N ARG A 38 -5.86 1.10 10.25
CA ARG A 38 -4.83 0.69 9.28
C ARG A 38 -5.40 -0.31 8.26
N LEU A 39 -6.20 -1.28 8.70
CA LEU A 39 -6.90 -2.21 7.80
C LEU A 39 -7.77 -1.47 6.77
N VAL A 40 -8.60 -0.52 7.23
CA VAL A 40 -9.45 0.29 6.35
C VAL A 40 -8.61 1.14 5.40
N ALA A 41 -7.54 1.77 5.89
CA ALA A 41 -6.62 2.53 5.04
C ALA A 41 -5.96 1.66 3.96
N ARG A 42 -5.61 0.39 4.26
CA ARG A 42 -5.15 -0.58 3.25
C ARG A 42 -6.22 -0.89 2.21
N MET A 43 -7.47 -1.06 2.63
CA MET A 43 -8.59 -1.30 1.72
C MET A 43 -8.86 -0.10 0.80
N LEU A 44 -8.82 1.13 1.32
CA LEU A 44 -8.97 2.34 0.52
C LEU A 44 -7.81 2.51 -0.45
N ALA A 45 -6.57 2.30 -0.02
CA ALA A 45 -5.40 2.32 -0.89
C ALA A 45 -5.53 1.27 -2.01
N TYR A 46 -5.99 0.06 -1.70
CA TYR A 46 -6.26 -0.98 -2.70
C TYR A 46 -7.30 -0.52 -3.73
N ALA A 47 -8.41 0.07 -3.28
CA ALA A 47 -9.47 0.54 -4.17
C ALA A 47 -9.00 1.69 -5.08
N LEU A 48 -8.27 2.66 -4.52
CA LEU A 48 -7.74 3.82 -5.26
C LEU A 48 -6.67 3.41 -6.28
N GLU A 49 -5.87 2.40 -5.95
CA GLU A 49 -4.83 1.86 -6.84
C GLU A 49 -5.33 0.70 -7.72
N TYR A 50 -6.62 0.37 -7.67
CA TYR A 50 -7.15 -0.88 -8.22
C TYR A 50 -6.87 -1.01 -9.72
N THR A 51 -6.07 -2.00 -10.10
CA THR A 51 -5.77 -2.32 -11.50
C THR A 51 -5.48 -3.81 -11.62
N VAL A 52 -5.44 -4.34 -12.84
CA VAL A 52 -5.07 -5.75 -13.07
C VAL A 52 -3.70 -6.03 -12.45
N GLY A 53 -3.62 -7.11 -11.68
CA GLY A 53 -2.39 -7.52 -11.00
C GLY A 53 -2.19 -6.93 -9.59
N ILE A 54 -3.12 -6.08 -9.12
CA ILE A 54 -3.13 -5.65 -7.72
C ILE A 54 -3.44 -6.82 -6.78
N ARG A 55 -2.74 -6.89 -5.64
CA ARG A 55 -3.05 -7.82 -4.56
C ARG A 55 -2.49 -7.31 -3.23
N PHE A 56 -3.14 -7.69 -2.12
CA PHE A 56 -2.55 -7.53 -0.79
C PHE A 56 -1.28 -8.37 -0.68
N SER A 57 -0.34 -7.87 0.11
CA SER A 57 0.81 -8.69 0.49
C SER A 57 0.41 -9.74 1.53
N GLY A 58 1.23 -10.78 1.67
CA GLY A 58 0.93 -11.94 2.49
C GLY A 58 1.27 -11.73 3.97
N ASP A 59 2.43 -11.12 4.24
CA ASP A 59 2.92 -10.98 5.61
C ASP A 59 3.34 -9.55 5.97
N LEU A 60 2.35 -8.79 6.45
CA LEU A 60 2.56 -7.44 6.99
C LEU A 60 3.39 -7.42 8.29
N SER A 61 3.56 -8.56 8.96
CA SER A 61 4.32 -8.67 10.21
C SER A 61 5.83 -8.78 9.98
N SER A 62 6.23 -9.32 8.81
CA SER A 62 7.65 -9.45 8.42
C SER A 62 8.37 -8.10 8.23
N GLY A 63 7.62 -7.03 7.95
CA GLY A 63 8.19 -5.73 7.65
C GLY A 63 8.95 -5.68 6.32
N ASP A 64 8.86 -6.71 5.49
CA ASP A 64 9.50 -6.74 4.17
C ASP A 64 8.53 -6.41 3.04
N GLU A 65 7.27 -6.84 3.13
CA GLU A 65 6.28 -6.64 2.08
C GLU A 65 5.45 -5.36 2.27
N PRO A 66 4.99 -4.70 1.18
CA PRO A 66 4.11 -3.52 1.21
C PRO A 66 2.74 -3.80 1.82
N ALA A 67 1.86 -2.81 1.92
CA ALA A 67 0.43 -3.08 2.19
C ALA A 67 -0.22 -3.83 1.02
N ALA A 68 0.05 -3.40 -0.20
CA ALA A 68 -0.36 -4.03 -1.45
C ALA A 68 0.67 -3.74 -2.54
N TRP A 69 0.58 -4.46 -3.65
CA TRP A 69 1.43 -4.22 -4.81
C TRP A 69 0.69 -4.52 -6.10
N VAL A 70 1.23 -4.02 -7.20
CA VAL A 70 0.78 -4.35 -8.56
C VAL A 70 1.92 -5.04 -9.27
N HIS A 71 1.65 -6.20 -9.86
CA HIS A 71 2.58 -6.85 -10.77
C HIS A 71 1.99 -6.92 -12.17
N ASP A 72 2.86 -6.85 -13.18
CA ASP A 72 2.42 -7.10 -14.55
C ASP A 72 2.26 -8.61 -14.84
N LEU A 73 1.88 -8.93 -16.08
CA LEU A 73 1.68 -10.31 -16.52
C LEU A 73 2.97 -11.15 -16.57
N THR A 74 4.15 -10.51 -16.56
CA THR A 74 5.45 -11.18 -16.47
C THR A 74 5.86 -11.48 -15.03
N GLY A 75 5.13 -10.93 -14.05
CA GLY A 75 5.45 -10.99 -12.64
C GLY A 75 6.43 -9.90 -12.20
N ALA A 76 6.69 -8.88 -13.03
CA ALA A 76 7.50 -7.74 -12.62
C ALA A 76 6.71 -6.84 -11.66
N LEU A 77 7.37 -6.37 -10.59
CA LEU A 77 6.77 -5.45 -9.62
C LEU A 77 6.67 -4.04 -10.23
N MET A 78 5.45 -3.56 -10.44
CA MET A 78 5.18 -2.26 -11.05
C MET A 78 5.00 -1.17 -9.99
N THR A 79 4.13 -1.45 -9.00
CA THR A 79 3.75 -0.48 -7.96
C THR A 79 3.90 -1.09 -6.57
N TRP A 80 4.59 -0.37 -5.70
CA TRP A 80 4.64 -0.60 -4.24
C TRP A 80 3.64 0.31 -3.55
N ILE A 81 2.68 -0.25 -2.80
CA ILE A 81 1.63 0.52 -2.12
C ILE A 81 1.80 0.38 -0.60
N GLU A 82 2.05 1.48 0.08
CA GLU A 82 2.28 1.55 1.52
C GLU A 82 1.19 2.34 2.22
N VAL A 83 0.97 2.03 3.51
CA VAL A 83 -0.03 2.72 4.33
C VAL A 83 0.57 3.20 5.64
N GLY A 84 0.31 4.46 5.98
CA GLY A 84 0.77 5.15 7.18
C GLY A 84 2.07 5.94 6.95
N ALA A 85 2.94 5.92 7.96
CA ALA A 85 4.20 6.66 7.99
C ALA A 85 5.39 5.68 8.01
N PRO A 86 5.80 5.11 6.86
CA PRO A 86 6.92 4.17 6.79
C PRO A 86 8.26 4.85 7.08
N SER A 87 9.21 4.10 7.66
CA SER A 87 10.55 4.64 7.89
C SER A 87 11.24 5.06 6.58
N PRO A 88 12.18 6.01 6.63
CA PRO A 88 12.92 6.43 5.44
C PRO A 88 13.68 5.28 4.74
N GLU A 89 14.21 4.31 5.49
CA GLU A 89 14.86 3.11 4.94
C GLU A 89 13.88 2.26 4.14
N ARG A 90 12.66 2.13 4.63
CA ARG A 90 11.59 1.40 3.94
C ARG A 90 11.19 2.11 2.65
N VAL A 91 11.07 3.44 2.65
CA VAL A 91 10.82 4.23 1.45
C VAL A 91 11.98 4.09 0.45
N HIS A 92 13.22 4.12 0.93
CA HIS A 92 14.40 3.89 0.09
C HIS A 92 14.38 2.50 -0.56
N ARG A 93 14.03 1.45 0.19
CA ARG A 93 13.90 0.09 -0.35
C ARG A 93 12.78 -0.01 -1.38
N ALA A 94 11.61 0.55 -1.10
CA ALA A 94 10.47 0.55 -2.03
C ALA A 94 10.82 1.22 -3.36
N THR A 95 11.50 2.38 -3.32
CA THR A 95 11.89 3.11 -4.54
C THR A 95 13.01 2.43 -5.34
N LYS A 96 13.72 1.46 -4.76
CA LYS A 96 14.62 0.56 -5.49
C LYS A 96 13.87 -0.63 -6.14
N ALA A 97 12.81 -1.10 -5.49
CA ALA A 97 12.12 -2.33 -5.86
C ALA A 97 11.06 -2.12 -6.95
N ALA A 98 10.41 -0.95 -7.00
CA ALA A 98 9.32 -0.66 -7.92
C ALA A 98 9.57 0.61 -8.74
N ASP A 99 8.84 0.75 -9.84
CA ASP A 99 8.86 1.97 -10.65
C ASP A 99 7.91 3.06 -10.13
N ARG A 100 6.91 2.67 -9.36
CA ARG A 100 6.04 3.58 -8.62
C ARG A 100 5.92 3.15 -7.16
N VAL A 101 6.03 4.11 -6.24
CA VAL A 101 5.78 3.93 -4.81
C VAL A 101 4.67 4.88 -4.38
N ALA A 102 3.52 4.34 -4.01
CA ALA A 102 2.41 5.11 -3.45
C ALA A 102 2.37 4.92 -1.93
N ILE A 103 2.30 6.01 -1.18
CA ILE A 103 2.17 6.01 0.28
C ILE A 103 0.88 6.76 0.64
N TYR A 104 -0.07 6.03 1.19
CA TYR A 104 -1.32 6.56 1.73
C TYR A 104 -1.18 6.81 3.22
N ASN A 105 -0.96 8.07 3.61
CA ASN A 105 -0.65 8.42 4.98
C ASN A 105 -1.89 8.93 5.73
N HIS A 106 -2.53 8.03 6.48
CA HIS A 106 -3.65 8.33 7.38
C HIS A 106 -3.21 8.84 8.77
N LYS A 107 -1.92 9.13 8.99
CA LYS A 107 -1.34 9.62 10.25
C LYS A 107 -0.90 11.08 10.12
N GLU A 108 -0.34 11.65 11.18
CA GLU A 108 0.24 13.00 11.13
C GLU A 108 1.36 13.09 10.10
N MET A 109 1.15 13.94 9.09
CA MET A 109 2.00 14.01 7.91
C MET A 109 3.29 14.79 8.16
N GLU A 110 3.24 15.93 8.85
CA GLU A 110 4.41 16.84 8.93
C GLU A 110 5.60 16.26 9.72
N PRO A 111 5.43 15.58 10.87
CA PRO A 111 6.55 14.94 11.56
C PRO A 111 7.24 13.89 10.69
N TRP A 112 6.44 13.07 9.98
CA TRP A 112 6.96 12.05 9.09
C TRP A 112 7.66 12.62 7.85
N LEU A 113 7.09 13.66 7.22
CA LEU A 113 7.75 14.35 6.11
C LEU A 113 9.06 15.00 6.55
N SER A 114 9.10 15.57 7.76
CA SER A 114 10.30 16.18 8.31
C SER A 114 11.43 15.16 8.50
N GLU A 115 11.11 13.97 8.99
CA GLU A 115 12.04 12.85 9.06
C GLU A 115 12.47 12.40 7.66
N LEU A 116 11.53 12.13 6.75
CA LEU A 116 11.83 11.62 5.41
C LEU A 116 12.74 12.55 4.59
N ARG A 117 12.56 13.87 4.72
CA ARG A 117 13.41 14.89 4.05
C ARG A 117 14.87 14.86 4.50
N GLN A 118 15.18 14.29 5.66
CA GLN A 118 16.56 14.17 6.16
C GLN A 118 17.33 13.01 5.53
N PHE A 119 16.63 12.10 4.84
CA PHE A 119 17.23 10.89 4.28
C PHE A 119 17.33 10.94 2.76
N LYS A 120 18.43 10.41 2.23
CA LYS A 120 18.62 10.25 0.78
C LYS A 120 17.89 9.01 0.27
N VAL A 121 16.64 9.18 -0.13
CA VAL A 121 15.85 8.17 -0.85
C VAL A 121 16.46 7.92 -2.24
N TYR A 122 16.47 6.66 -2.70
CA TYR A 122 17.13 6.25 -3.95
C TYR A 122 16.59 7.00 -5.18
N SER A 123 15.26 7.07 -5.32
CA SER A 123 14.61 7.78 -6.42
C SER A 123 13.31 8.45 -5.95
N PRO A 124 13.39 9.70 -5.45
CA PRO A 124 12.20 10.44 -4.98
C PRO A 124 11.16 10.69 -6.07
N ALA A 125 11.57 10.72 -7.35
CA ALA A 125 10.65 10.91 -8.47
C ALA A 125 9.65 9.76 -8.65
N LYS A 126 9.93 8.59 -8.07
CA LYS A 126 9.01 7.44 -8.06
C LYS A 126 7.97 7.52 -6.93
N LEU A 127 8.10 8.48 -6.03
CA LEU A 127 7.33 8.56 -4.79
C LEU A 127 6.09 9.43 -4.94
N TRP A 128 4.94 8.87 -4.58
CA TRP A 128 3.64 9.52 -4.51
C TRP A 128 3.14 9.45 -3.08
N ILE A 129 2.92 10.62 -2.47
CA ILE A 129 2.42 10.73 -1.10
C ILE A 129 0.99 11.25 -1.19
N LEU A 130 0.06 10.50 -0.63
CA LEU A 130 -1.38 10.73 -0.71
C LEU A 130 -1.94 10.80 0.73
N PRO A 131 -2.92 11.68 0.98
CA PRO A 131 -3.62 11.71 2.26
C PRO A 131 -4.47 10.45 2.49
#